data_AF-A0A5K7XL42-F1
#
_entry.id   AF-A0A5K7XL42-F1
#
_cell.length_a   1.000
_cell.length_b   1.000
_cell.length_c   1.000
_cell.angle_alpha   90.00
_cell.angle_beta   90.00
_cell.angle_gamma   90.00
#
_symmetry.space_group_name_H-M   'P 1'
#
loop_
_entity.id
_entity.type
_entity.pdbx_description
1 polymer ?
#
loop_
_entity_poly.entity_id
_entity_poly.type
_entity_poly.pdbx_seq_one_letter_code
_entity_poly.pdbx_strand_id
1 'polypeptide(L)'
;MGFHLVRYGLLGHVGSFSAADAARYPRRSRVVVRSPRGLEVGEVVAEADDSLGVHQPDGAILRRMSVQDDLLEARLQQKRHEAFDACQRLLTEAEVPAALVDVEHLFDGEGLFFYFMGDPPQQAADITRRLAETYEAAVEFRRFADTLSEGCGPGCGTDEAKGQGGCASCTGCAVASACGTKKKRSAS
;
A
#
# COMPACT_ATOMS: atom_id res chain seq x y z
N MET A 1 -11.31 -8.15 -27.61
CA MET A 1 -10.09 -7.51 -27.08
C MET A 1 -10.08 -7.88 -25.61
N GLY A 2 -9.17 -8.77 -25.19
CA GLY A 2 -9.27 -9.43 -23.89
C GLY A 2 -8.83 -8.51 -22.74
N PHE A 3 -9.56 -8.57 -21.63
CA PHE A 3 -9.20 -7.90 -20.37
C PHE A 3 -8.32 -8.79 -19.50
N HIS A 4 -7.56 -8.27 -18.56
CA HIS A 4 -6.84 -9.08 -17.58
C HIS A 4 -7.17 -8.53 -16.20
N LEU A 5 -7.35 -9.42 -15.22
CA LEU A 5 -7.41 -9.00 -13.82
C LEU A 5 -5.98 -8.90 -13.32
N VAL A 6 -5.58 -7.69 -12.93
CA VAL A 6 -4.22 -7.41 -12.46
C VAL A 6 -4.29 -6.91 -11.04
N ARG A 7 -3.48 -7.51 -10.15
CA ARG A 7 -3.21 -6.98 -8.82
C ARG A 7 -2.03 -6.03 -8.91
N TYR A 8 -2.15 -4.81 -8.43
CA TYR A 8 -1.14 -3.77 -8.54
C TYR A 8 -1.09 -2.86 -7.32
N GLY A 9 0.04 -2.16 -7.18
CA GLY A 9 0.32 -1.26 -6.07
C GLY A 9 0.52 -1.98 -4.72
N LEU A 10 1.03 -1.24 -3.74
CA LEU A 10 1.38 -1.74 -2.41
C LEU A 10 0.18 -2.29 -1.64
N LEU A 11 -0.98 -1.65 -1.77
CA LEU A 11 -2.22 -2.09 -1.10
C LEU A 11 -2.90 -3.28 -1.80
N GLY A 12 -2.35 -3.76 -2.93
CA GLY A 12 -2.88 -4.91 -3.65
C GLY A 12 -4.23 -4.67 -4.33
N HIS A 13 -4.42 -3.48 -4.90
CA HIS A 13 -5.62 -3.17 -5.70
C HIS A 13 -5.77 -4.19 -6.82
N VAL A 14 -6.99 -4.61 -7.12
CA VAL A 14 -7.29 -5.47 -8.26
C VAL A 14 -8.15 -4.69 -9.23
N GLY A 15 -7.69 -4.58 -10.47
CA GLY A 15 -8.40 -3.89 -11.54
C GLY A 15 -8.43 -4.70 -12.83
N SER A 16 -9.30 -4.30 -13.73
CA SER A 16 -9.41 -4.82 -15.09
C SER A 16 -8.56 -3.98 -16.04
N PHE A 17 -7.66 -4.62 -16.79
CA PHE A 17 -6.73 -3.93 -17.68
C PHE A 17 -6.81 -4.51 -19.09
N SER A 18 -6.85 -3.63 -20.11
CA SER A 18 -6.73 -4.07 -21.50
C SER A 18 -5.26 -4.19 -21.90
N ALA A 19 -4.91 -5.21 -22.68
CA ALA A 19 -3.55 -5.33 -23.21
C ALA A 19 -3.36 -4.39 -24.41
N ALA A 20 -2.48 -3.40 -24.30
CA ALA A 20 -2.23 -2.41 -25.35
C ALA A 20 -1.61 -3.02 -26.62
N ASP A 21 -0.86 -4.11 -26.46
CA ASP A 21 -0.25 -4.90 -27.53
C ASP A 21 -1.15 -6.04 -28.02
N ALA A 22 -2.40 -6.11 -27.55
CA ALA A 22 -3.35 -7.20 -27.79
C ALA A 22 -2.84 -8.60 -27.39
N ALA A 23 -1.78 -8.68 -26.57
CA ALA A 23 -1.25 -9.94 -26.10
C ALA A 23 -2.10 -10.52 -24.96
N ARG A 24 -2.05 -11.86 -24.80
CA ARG A 24 -2.57 -12.55 -23.62
C ARG A 24 -1.43 -12.82 -22.66
N TYR A 25 -1.58 -12.33 -21.43
CA TYR A 25 -0.60 -12.50 -20.38
C TYR A 25 -1.05 -13.67 -19.47
N PRO A 26 -0.23 -14.73 -19.32
CA PRO A 26 -0.54 -15.84 -18.42
C PRO A 26 -0.69 -15.37 -16.97
N ARG A 27 -1.46 -16.12 -16.17
CA ARG A 27 -1.51 -15.89 -14.71
C ARG A 27 -0.10 -15.85 -14.10
N ARG A 28 0.08 -15.03 -13.07
CA ARG A 28 1.34 -14.74 -12.38
C ARG A 28 2.38 -13.99 -13.22
N SER A 29 2.04 -13.58 -14.44
CA SER A 29 2.94 -12.71 -15.21
C SER A 29 3.04 -11.35 -14.54
N ARG A 30 4.29 -10.89 -14.34
CA ARG A 30 4.55 -9.52 -13.93
C ARG A 30 4.49 -8.60 -15.15
N VAL A 31 3.74 -7.52 -15.01
CA VAL A 31 3.43 -6.59 -16.10
C VAL A 31 3.57 -5.15 -15.62
N VAL A 32 3.93 -4.25 -16.54
CA VAL A 32 3.83 -2.81 -16.30
C VAL A 32 2.46 -2.35 -16.76
N VAL A 33 1.71 -1.72 -15.86
CA VAL A 33 0.37 -1.20 -16.13
C VAL A 33 0.35 0.32 -16.03
N ARG A 34 -0.52 0.94 -16.83
CA ARG A 34 -0.94 2.32 -16.64
C ARG A 34 -2.26 2.30 -15.89
N SER A 35 -2.23 2.75 -14.64
CA SER A 35 -3.41 2.97 -13.82
C SER A 35 -3.80 4.45 -13.82
N PRO A 36 -4.91 4.84 -13.16
CA PRO A 36 -5.23 6.24 -12.95
C PRO A 36 -4.19 7.03 -12.14
N ARG A 37 -3.33 6.36 -11.37
CA ARG A 37 -2.28 6.99 -10.54
C ARG A 37 -1.00 7.28 -11.30
N GLY A 38 -0.73 6.52 -12.36
CA GLY A 38 0.54 6.52 -13.07
C GLY A 38 0.94 5.12 -13.55
N LEU A 39 2.23 4.89 -13.74
CA LEU A 39 2.77 3.58 -14.04
C LEU A 39 2.99 2.78 -12.75
N GLU A 40 2.52 1.55 -12.76
CA GLU A 40 2.64 0.63 -11.63
C GLU A 40 3.08 -0.75 -12.13
N VAL A 41 3.72 -1.50 -11.24
CA VAL A 41 3.97 -2.92 -11.44
C VAL A 41 2.76 -3.70 -10.96
N GLY A 42 2.31 -4.65 -11.79
CA GLY A 42 1.21 -5.54 -11.48
C GLY A 42 1.52 -7.00 -11.74
N GLU A 43 0.70 -7.87 -11.15
CA GLU A 43 0.70 -9.31 -11.37
C GLU A 43 -0.66 -9.75 -11.91
N VAL A 44 -0.67 -10.51 -13.01
CA VAL A 44 -1.89 -11.05 -13.60
C VAL A 44 -2.49 -12.11 -12.69
N VAL A 45 -3.68 -11.86 -12.14
CA VAL A 45 -4.40 -12.77 -11.24
C VAL A 45 -5.29 -13.73 -12.02
N ALA A 46 -5.90 -13.26 -13.11
CA ALA A 46 -6.72 -14.06 -14.02
C ALA A 46 -6.48 -13.64 -15.48
N GLU A 47 -6.59 -14.62 -16.37
CA GLU A 47 -6.49 -14.42 -17.82
C GLU A 47 -7.75 -13.77 -18.39
N ALA A 48 -7.64 -13.35 -19.64
CA ALA A 48 -8.73 -12.75 -20.37
C ALA A 48 -9.93 -13.65 -20.55
N ASP A 49 -10.98 -13.31 -19.82
CA ASP A 49 -12.31 -13.86 -19.98
C ASP A 49 -13.24 -12.77 -20.54
N ASP A 50 -13.56 -12.91 -21.83
CA ASP A 50 -14.47 -12.03 -22.55
C ASP A 50 -15.91 -12.12 -21.98
N SER A 51 -16.21 -13.10 -21.12
CA SER A 51 -17.52 -13.25 -20.46
C SER A 51 -17.70 -12.39 -19.21
N LEU A 52 -16.63 -11.74 -18.71
CA LEU A 52 -16.68 -10.95 -17.47
C LEU A 52 -17.53 -9.67 -17.55
N GLY A 53 -18.14 -9.35 -18.69
CA GLY A 53 -19.04 -8.21 -18.84
C GLY A 53 -18.39 -6.86 -18.54
N VAL A 54 -17.05 -6.78 -18.59
CA VAL A 54 -16.30 -5.56 -18.33
C VAL A 54 -16.50 -4.61 -19.52
N HIS A 55 -17.28 -3.55 -19.29
CA HIS A 55 -17.59 -2.58 -20.34
C HIS A 55 -16.49 -1.53 -20.53
N GLN A 56 -15.69 -1.26 -19.49
CA GLN A 56 -14.58 -0.30 -19.54
C GLN A 56 -13.43 -0.74 -18.64
N PRO A 57 -12.19 -0.84 -19.15
CA PRO A 57 -11.05 -1.21 -18.33
C PRO A 57 -10.62 -0.06 -17.41
N ASP A 58 -10.13 -0.39 -16.22
CA ASP A 58 -9.55 0.54 -15.25
C ASP A 58 -8.21 1.14 -15.73
N GLY A 59 -7.57 0.48 -16.69
CA GLY A 59 -6.32 0.92 -17.28
C GLY A 59 -5.84 0.01 -18.41
N ALA A 60 -4.54 0.11 -18.73
CA ALA A 60 -3.92 -0.72 -19.76
C ALA A 60 -2.66 -1.44 -19.26
N ILE A 61 -2.49 -2.71 -19.64
CA ILE A 61 -1.19 -3.38 -19.61
C ILE A 61 -0.38 -2.85 -20.78
N LEU A 62 0.79 -2.29 -20.48
CA LEU A 62 1.69 -1.75 -21.50
C LEU A 62 2.61 -2.82 -22.07
N ARG A 63 3.12 -3.70 -21.20
CA ARG A 63 4.05 -4.78 -21.55
C ARG A 63 4.34 -5.70 -20.36
N ARG A 64 4.96 -6.85 -20.64
CA ARG A 64 5.64 -7.67 -19.62
C ARG A 64 6.79 -6.89 -18.98
N MET A 65 7.07 -7.15 -17.71
CA MET A 65 8.32 -6.69 -17.09
C MET A 65 9.52 -7.33 -17.78
N SER A 66 10.54 -6.52 -17.98
CA SER A 66 11.86 -6.90 -18.47
C SER A 66 12.87 -6.90 -17.33
N VAL A 67 14.06 -7.43 -17.57
CA VAL A 67 15.17 -7.39 -16.60
C VAL A 67 15.56 -5.96 -16.21
N GLN A 68 15.44 -4.99 -17.13
CA GLN A 68 15.70 -3.60 -16.81
C GLN A 68 14.66 -3.02 -15.85
N ASP A 69 13.41 -3.49 -15.93
CA ASP A 69 12.35 -3.08 -15.02
C ASP A 69 12.53 -3.67 -13.64
N ASP A 70 12.98 -4.92 -13.53
CA ASP A 70 13.30 -5.53 -12.24
C ASP A 70 14.42 -4.74 -11.53
N LEU A 71 15.43 -4.27 -12.28
CA LEU A 71 16.49 -3.40 -11.75
C LEU A 71 15.96 -2.02 -11.34
N LEU A 72 15.05 -1.42 -12.12
CA LEU A 72 14.43 -0.15 -11.79
C LEU A 72 13.56 -0.29 -10.53
N GLU A 73 12.73 -1.32 -10.46
CA GLU A 73 11.91 -1.62 -9.30
C GLU A 73 12.76 -1.79 -8.05
N ALA A 74 13.86 -2.56 -8.10
CA ALA A 74 14.77 -2.71 -6.97
C ALA A 74 15.33 -1.35 -6.48
N ARG A 75 15.66 -0.44 -7.39
CA ARG A 75 16.11 0.92 -7.04
C ARG A 75 15.00 1.76 -6.42
N LEU A 76 13.78 1.70 -6.96
CA LEU A 76 12.62 2.38 -6.41
C LEU A 76 12.27 1.85 -5.02
N GLN A 77 12.38 0.53 -4.82
CA GLN A 77 12.22 -0.09 -3.50
C GLN A 77 13.27 0.41 -2.52
N GLN A 78 14.53 0.60 -2.93
CA GLN A 78 15.54 1.20 -2.07
C GLN A 78 15.18 2.64 -1.67
N LYS A 79 14.83 3.49 -2.64
CA LYS A 79 14.39 4.89 -2.38
C LYS A 79 13.16 4.96 -1.47
N ARG A 80 12.23 4.02 -1.62
CA ARG A 80 11.04 3.88 -0.78
C ARG A 80 11.40 3.66 0.69
N HIS A 81 12.36 2.77 0.98
CA HIS A 81 12.83 2.55 2.35
C HIS A 81 13.52 3.80 2.92
N GLU A 82 14.36 4.47 2.12
CA GLU A 82 15.01 5.72 2.53
C GLU A 82 13.99 6.83 2.84
N ALA A 83 12.93 6.94 2.04
CA ALA A 83 11.84 7.88 2.27
C ALA A 83 11.03 7.55 3.54
N PHE A 84 10.78 6.27 3.78
CA PHE A 84 10.11 5.79 5.00
C PHE A 84 10.92 6.17 6.25
N ASP A 85 12.21 5.83 6.28
CA ASP A 85 13.10 6.10 7.41
C ASP A 85 13.25 7.60 7.66
N ALA A 86 13.39 8.40 6.59
CA ALA A 86 13.47 9.84 6.69
C ALA A 86 12.17 10.45 7.26
N CYS A 87 11.00 9.98 6.83
CA CYS A 87 9.72 10.44 7.33
C CYS A 87 9.53 10.08 8.81
N GLN A 88 9.78 8.82 9.17
CA GLN A 88 9.68 8.34 10.55
C GLN A 88 10.57 9.16 11.50
N ARG A 89 11.81 9.46 11.08
CA ARG A 89 12.75 10.27 11.83
C ARG A 89 12.26 11.71 12.00
N LEU A 90 11.81 12.36 10.93
CA LEU A 90 11.30 13.74 10.99
C LEU A 90 10.04 13.88 11.85
N LEU A 91 9.13 12.90 11.79
CA LEU A 91 7.94 12.87 12.65
C LEU A 91 8.32 12.77 14.13
N THR A 92 9.34 11.96 14.44
CA THR A 92 9.83 11.77 15.82
C THR A 92 10.55 13.03 16.32
N GLU A 93 11.46 13.60 15.54
CA GLU A 93 12.20 14.83 15.87
C GLU A 93 11.26 16.03 16.09
N ALA A 94 10.16 16.10 15.35
CA ALA A 94 9.16 17.16 15.46
C ALA A 94 8.02 16.84 16.45
N GLU A 95 8.09 15.71 17.17
CA GLU A 95 7.06 15.24 18.12
C GLU A 95 5.64 15.20 17.52
N VAL A 96 5.52 14.88 16.23
CA VAL A 96 4.25 14.85 15.52
C VAL A 96 3.55 13.51 15.79
N PRO A 97 2.33 13.50 16.35
CA PRO A 97 1.63 12.26 16.71
C PRO A 97 0.96 11.63 15.47
N ALA A 98 1.77 11.13 14.53
CA ALA A 98 1.32 10.44 13.32
C ALA A 98 2.01 9.08 13.18
N ALA A 99 1.24 8.04 12.88
CA ALA A 99 1.77 6.71 12.65
C ALA A 99 1.86 6.43 11.14
N LEU A 100 3.07 6.53 10.59
CA LEU A 100 3.37 6.10 9.22
C LEU A 100 3.29 4.57 9.16
N VAL A 101 2.45 4.06 8.26
CA VAL A 101 2.25 2.63 8.00
C VAL A 101 3.22 2.16 6.93
N ASP A 102 3.27 2.86 5.79
CA ASP A 102 4.18 2.52 4.71
C ASP A 102 4.39 3.69 3.74
N VAL A 103 5.36 3.56 2.84
CA VAL A 103 5.59 4.45 1.70
C VAL A 103 5.56 3.64 0.40
N GLU A 104 4.95 4.18 -0.64
CA GLU A 104 4.94 3.62 -1.98
C GLU A 104 5.52 4.61 -2.98
N HIS A 105 6.40 4.10 -3.84
CA HIS A 105 6.93 4.84 -4.98
C HIS A 105 6.32 4.26 -6.26
N LEU A 106 5.69 5.09 -7.08
CA LEU A 106 5.20 4.64 -8.39
C LEU A 106 6.35 4.27 -9.31
N PHE A 107 6.05 3.39 -10.27
CA PHE A 107 7.05 2.77 -11.13
C PHE A 107 7.65 3.75 -12.16
N ASP A 108 6.90 4.78 -12.56
CA ASP A 108 7.42 5.89 -13.38
C ASP A 108 8.35 6.83 -12.60
N GLY A 109 8.41 6.70 -11.28
CA GLY A 109 9.17 7.60 -10.44
C GLY A 109 8.45 8.92 -10.15
N GLU A 110 7.24 9.11 -10.66
CA GLU A 110 6.54 10.41 -10.57
C GLU A 110 5.75 10.54 -9.27
N GLY A 111 5.38 9.45 -8.61
CA GLY A 111 4.54 9.49 -7.41
C GLY A 111 5.21 8.90 -6.17
N LEU A 112 5.14 9.63 -5.05
CA LEU A 112 5.54 9.13 -3.72
C LEU A 112 4.37 9.27 -2.73
N PHE A 113 3.84 8.14 -2.30
CA PHE A 113 2.63 8.03 -1.48
C PHE A 113 3.01 7.62 -0.06
N PHE A 114 2.54 8.37 0.93
CA PHE A 114 2.73 8.06 2.35
C PHE A 114 1.41 7.58 2.95
N TYR A 115 1.40 6.38 3.51
CA TYR A 115 0.24 5.79 4.15
C TYR A 115 0.33 6.00 5.65
N PHE A 116 -0.65 6.71 6.22
CA PHE A 116 -0.75 6.92 7.66
C PHE A 116 -1.95 6.16 8.23
N MET A 117 -1.86 5.84 9.52
CA MET A 117 -2.99 5.37 10.29
C MET A 117 -3.84 6.57 10.71
N GLY A 118 -5.10 6.60 10.26
CA GLY A 118 -6.00 7.73 10.50
C GLY A 118 -5.64 8.97 9.67
N ASP A 119 -6.15 10.12 10.10
CA ASP A 119 -5.89 11.39 9.42
C ASP A 119 -4.66 12.07 10.04
N PRO A 120 -3.53 12.17 9.30
CA PRO A 120 -2.33 12.78 9.84
C PRO A 120 -2.55 14.28 10.08
N PRO A 121 -1.93 14.86 11.12
CA PRO A 121 -2.01 16.29 11.38
C PRO A 121 -1.32 17.09 10.28
N GLN A 122 -1.65 18.38 10.16
CA GLN A 122 -1.11 19.24 9.10
C GLN A 122 0.44 19.26 9.06
N GLN A 123 1.11 19.16 10.22
CA GLN A 123 2.58 19.12 10.28
C GLN A 123 3.17 17.89 9.58
N ALA A 124 2.51 16.72 9.67
CA ALA A 124 2.94 15.53 8.95
C ALA A 124 2.80 15.72 7.42
N ALA A 125 1.74 16.41 6.98
CA ALA A 125 1.54 16.75 5.57
C ALA A 125 2.62 17.71 5.02
N ASP A 126 3.12 18.63 5.85
CA ASP A 126 4.23 19.51 5.51
C ASP A 126 5.55 18.72 5.40
N ILE A 127 5.78 17.76 6.30
CA ILE A 127 6.95 16.86 6.28
C ILE A 127 6.98 16.02 5.00
N THR A 128 5.87 15.36 4.66
CA THR A 128 5.82 14.49 3.47
C THR A 128 5.96 15.26 2.17
N ARG A 129 5.43 16.48 2.09
CA ARG A 129 5.61 17.35 0.92
C ARG A 129 7.08 17.69 0.68
N ARG A 130 7.80 18.08 1.73
CA ARG A 130 9.24 18.37 1.66
C ARG A 130 10.05 17.15 1.26
N LEU A 131 9.67 15.97 1.77
CA LEU A 131 10.31 14.72 1.37
C LEU A 131 10.08 14.42 -0.10
N ALA A 132 8.85 14.55 -0.60
CA ALA A 132 8.59 14.28 -2.00
C ALA A 132 9.30 15.23 -2.97
N GLU A 133 9.45 16.51 -2.61
CA GLU A 133 10.32 17.45 -3.34
C GLU A 133 11.78 16.96 -3.39
N THR A 134 12.27 16.38 -2.28
CA THR A 134 13.63 15.82 -2.19
C THR A 134 13.82 14.59 -3.09
N TYR A 135 12.74 13.82 -3.31
CA TYR A 135 12.76 12.63 -4.16
C TYR A 135 12.31 12.92 -5.60
N GLU A 136 12.08 14.19 -5.97
CA GLU A 136 11.60 14.65 -7.28
C GLU A 136 10.28 13.97 -7.72
N ALA A 137 9.41 13.65 -6.77
CA ALA A 137 8.12 12.99 -7.00
C ALA A 137 6.93 13.89 -6.62
N ALA A 138 5.86 13.86 -7.42
CA ALA A 138 4.55 14.43 -7.10
C ALA A 138 3.89 13.66 -5.92
N VAL A 139 3.19 14.39 -5.04
CA VAL A 139 2.52 13.82 -3.87
C VAL A 139 1.03 13.71 -4.11
N GLU A 140 0.50 12.50 -3.94
CA GLU A 140 -0.92 12.26 -3.71
C GLU A 140 -1.11 11.56 -2.35
N PHE A 141 -2.07 12.05 -1.56
CA PHE A 141 -2.43 11.45 -0.28
C PHE A 141 -3.50 10.36 -0.48
N ARG A 142 -3.34 9.18 0.13
CA ARG A 142 -4.39 8.15 0.20
C ARG A 142 -4.52 7.60 1.61
N ARG A 143 -5.77 7.57 2.10
CA ARG A 143 -6.17 7.06 3.42
C ARG A 143 -6.21 5.54 3.42
N PHE A 144 -5.75 4.91 4.50
CA PHE A 144 -5.97 3.48 4.75
C PHE A 144 -7.03 3.28 5.85
N ALA A 145 -8.15 2.69 5.43
CA ALA A 145 -9.21 2.01 6.19
C ALA A 145 -10.01 2.76 7.30
N ASP A 146 -11.34 2.75 7.14
CA ASP A 146 -12.34 3.04 8.19
C ASP A 146 -13.07 1.73 8.58
N THR A 147 -12.32 0.68 8.94
CA THR A 147 -12.91 -0.53 9.53
C THR A 147 -11.94 -1.24 10.47
N LEU A 148 -11.57 -0.56 11.54
CA LEU A 148 -11.04 -1.17 12.78
C LEU A 148 -12.11 -1.17 13.89
N SER A 149 -13.40 -1.18 13.54
CA SER A 149 -14.48 -1.24 14.53
C SER A 149 -14.66 -2.64 15.13
N GLU A 150 -14.10 -3.67 14.49
CA GLU A 150 -14.05 -5.02 15.01
C GLU A 150 -12.59 -5.45 15.07
N GLY A 151 -12.09 -5.70 16.28
CA GLY A 151 -10.76 -6.22 16.49
C GLY A 151 -10.54 -7.54 15.75
N CYS A 152 -9.29 -8.01 15.75
CA CYS A 152 -8.86 -9.26 15.11
C CYS A 152 -9.54 -10.49 15.77
N GLY A 153 -10.79 -10.76 15.39
CA GLY A 153 -11.58 -11.91 15.83
C GLY A 153 -12.12 -11.85 17.27
N PRO A 154 -13.14 -12.66 17.57
CA PRO A 154 -13.68 -12.78 18.92
C PRO A 154 -12.62 -13.37 19.86
N GLY A 155 -12.31 -12.65 20.95
CA GLY A 155 -11.48 -13.17 22.06
C GLY A 155 -10.02 -12.70 22.09
N CYS A 156 -9.56 -11.90 21.13
CA CYS A 156 -8.22 -11.30 21.19
C CYS A 156 -8.07 -10.40 22.44
N GLY A 157 -7.20 -10.81 23.38
CA GLY A 157 -6.94 -10.08 24.64
C GLY A 157 -7.78 -10.51 25.86
N THR A 158 -8.61 -11.54 25.75
CA THR A 158 -9.35 -12.12 26.89
C THR A 158 -8.50 -13.16 27.64
N ASP A 159 -8.79 -13.39 28.93
CA ASP A 159 -8.08 -14.41 29.74
C ASP A 159 -8.28 -15.83 29.18
N GLU A 160 -9.35 -16.06 28.42
CA GLU A 160 -9.67 -17.32 27.74
C GLU A 160 -8.72 -17.64 26.57
N ALA A 161 -8.07 -16.63 25.99
CA ALA A 161 -7.10 -16.78 24.90
C ALA A 161 -5.63 -16.88 25.40
N LYS A 162 -5.39 -16.82 26.71
CA LYS A 162 -4.05 -17.01 27.29
C LYS A 162 -3.69 -18.50 27.31
N GLY A 163 -3.16 -19.01 26.19
CA GLY A 163 -2.64 -20.38 26.20
C GLY A 163 -2.25 -21.01 24.88
N GLN A 164 -2.58 -20.42 23.73
CA GLN A 164 -2.18 -20.96 22.43
C GLN A 164 -1.62 -19.83 21.56
N GLY A 165 -0.31 -19.58 21.68
CA GLY A 165 0.42 -18.58 20.89
C GLY A 165 0.27 -17.14 21.39
N GLY A 166 0.77 -16.86 22.59
CA GLY A 166 0.66 -15.53 23.21
C GLY A 166 1.49 -14.46 22.50
N CYS A 167 0.87 -13.29 22.28
CA CYS A 167 1.44 -12.00 21.87
C CYS A 167 2.54 -11.43 22.81
N ALA A 168 3.10 -12.22 23.72
CA ALA A 168 4.18 -11.77 24.61
C ALA A 168 5.55 -11.64 23.89
N SER A 169 5.69 -12.11 22.65
CA SER A 169 6.92 -11.94 21.86
C SER A 169 6.82 -10.89 20.75
N CYS A 170 5.75 -10.11 20.68
CA CYS A 170 5.56 -9.09 19.65
C CYS A 170 6.23 -7.75 20.02
N THR A 171 7.43 -7.80 20.61
CA THR A 171 8.25 -6.63 20.94
C THR A 171 8.65 -5.80 19.71
N GLY A 172 8.41 -6.31 18.50
CA GLY A 172 8.68 -5.63 17.23
C GLY A 172 7.44 -5.10 16.50
N CYS A 173 6.26 -5.08 17.11
CA CYS A 173 5.06 -4.60 16.43
C CYS A 173 5.01 -3.06 16.50
N ALA A 174 5.38 -2.39 15.39
CA ALA A 174 5.46 -0.93 15.28
C ALA A 174 4.14 -0.19 15.60
N VAL A 175 3.01 -0.90 15.55
CA VAL A 175 1.66 -0.36 15.81
C VAL A 175 1.11 -0.75 17.18
N ALA A 176 1.92 -1.34 18.06
CA ALA A 176 1.49 -1.73 19.41
C ALA A 176 0.96 -0.55 20.25
N SER A 177 1.49 0.66 20.03
CA SER A 177 1.05 1.89 20.71
C SER A 177 -0.33 2.38 20.28
N ALA A 178 -0.81 1.98 19.09
CA ALA A 178 -2.13 2.35 18.57
C ALA A 178 -3.23 1.35 18.98
N CYS A 179 -2.85 0.17 19.49
CA CYS A 179 -3.79 -0.86 19.93
C CYS A 179 -4.24 -0.59 21.38
N GLY A 180 -5.14 0.37 21.56
CA GLY A 180 -5.70 0.70 22.86
C GLY A 180 -6.83 -0.25 23.29
N THR A 181 -6.63 -1.02 24.36
CA THR A 181 -7.74 -1.70 25.04
C THR A 181 -8.64 -0.66 25.71
N LYS A 182 -9.83 -0.42 25.15
CA LYS A 182 -10.88 0.39 25.79
C LYS A 182 -11.27 -0.28 27.12
N LYS A 183 -10.82 0.28 28.25
CA LYS A 183 -11.35 -0.07 29.58
C LYS A 183 -12.84 0.29 29.57
N LYS A 184 -13.73 -0.71 29.58
CA LYS A 184 -15.15 -0.49 29.85
C LYS A 184 -15.25 0.19 31.21
N ARG A 185 -15.69 1.45 31.22
CA ARG A 185 -16.18 2.10 32.44
C ARG A 185 -17.43 1.33 32.87
N SER A 186 -17.35 0.61 33.98
CA SER A 186 -18.53 0.13 34.70
C SER A 186 -19.28 1.36 35.23
N ALA A 187 -20.42 1.68 34.64
CA ALA A 187 -21.40 2.54 35.28
C ALA A 187 -22.32 1.64 36.12
N SER A 188 -22.64 2.15 37.32
CA SER A 188 -23.45 1.59 38.41
C SER A 188 -24.74 0.89 38.01
#